data_AF-A0A329T0S3-F1
#
_entry.id   AF-A0A329T0S3-F1
#
_cell.length_a   1.000
_cell.length_b   1.000
_cell.length_c   1.000
_cell.angle_alpha   90.00
_cell.angle_beta   90.00
_cell.angle_gamma   90.00
#
_symmetry.space_group_name_H-M   'P 1'
#
loop_
_entity.id
_entity.type
_entity.pdbx_description
1 polymer ?
#
loop_
_entity_poly.entity_id
_entity_poly.type
_entity_poly.pdbx_seq_one_letter_code
_entity_poly.pdbx_strand_id
1 'polypeptide(L)'
;MAEATAPPALHTKKDRKDINGVPTDIAVSIFADRVFVAVTQLGTFGTLVEAHQKDSISGKFQPDIHIRLGRRDDPLLLVYARQFLEHFGVPIGLPILAAIGLKDRSSGTFEVVMQSVKELFGQAQSAQAQQ
;
A
#
# COMPACT_ATOMS: atom_id res chain seq x y z
N MET A 1 20.57 11.54 -30.60
CA MET A 1 20.80 10.39 -29.69
C MET A 1 20.25 10.81 -28.34
N ALA A 2 19.08 10.29 -27.94
CA ALA A 2 18.49 10.63 -26.65
C ALA A 2 19.24 9.87 -25.57
N GLU A 3 19.88 10.61 -24.68
CA GLU A 3 20.54 10.11 -23.48
C GLU A 3 19.49 9.40 -22.63
N ALA A 4 19.60 8.09 -22.48
CA ALA A 4 18.74 7.31 -21.61
C ALA A 4 19.12 7.63 -20.16
N THR A 5 18.51 8.68 -19.60
CA THR A 5 18.57 8.96 -18.16
C THR A 5 18.14 7.69 -17.43
N ALA A 6 19.02 7.15 -16.58
CA ALA A 6 18.72 5.97 -15.78
C ALA A 6 17.41 6.21 -15.01
N PRO A 7 16.49 5.22 -14.96
CA PRO A 7 15.24 5.40 -14.23
C PRO A 7 15.55 5.75 -12.77
N PRO A 8 14.79 6.68 -12.15
CA PRO A 8 15.00 7.05 -10.76
C PRO A 8 15.00 5.77 -9.90
N ALA A 9 16.03 5.63 -9.06
CA ALA A 9 16.21 4.43 -8.26
C ALA A 9 14.96 4.21 -7.40
N LEU A 10 14.21 3.13 -7.69
CA LEU A 10 13.02 2.79 -6.94
C LEU A 10 13.40 2.39 -5.52
N HIS A 11 13.00 3.19 -4.55
CA HIS A 11 13.26 2.93 -3.14
C HIS A 11 12.14 2.08 -2.54
N THR A 12 12.27 0.76 -2.67
CA THR A 12 11.42 -0.19 -1.95
C THR A 12 11.96 -0.40 -0.54
N LYS A 13 11.11 -0.19 0.47
CA LYS A 13 11.39 -0.57 1.85
C LYS A 13 10.59 -1.83 2.17
N LYS A 14 11.23 -2.79 2.82
CA LYS A 14 10.62 -4.07 3.19
C LYS A 14 10.98 -4.42 4.62
N ASP A 15 10.06 -5.10 5.27
CA ASP A 15 10.20 -5.63 6.62
C ASP A 15 9.52 -7.00 6.69
N ARG A 16 9.94 -7.80 7.64
CA ARG A 16 9.32 -9.08 7.95
C ARG A 16 9.13 -9.18 9.45
N LYS A 17 7.88 -9.35 9.88
CA LYS A 17 7.49 -9.40 11.29
C LYS A 17 6.53 -10.55 11.54
N ASP A 18 6.59 -11.10 12.75
CA ASP A 18 5.57 -12.05 13.22
C ASP A 18 4.37 -11.28 13.77
N ILE A 19 3.20 -11.49 13.16
CA ILE A 19 1.93 -10.90 13.61
C ILE A 19 1.03 -12.04 14.04
N ASN A 20 0.65 -12.08 15.32
CA ASN A 20 -0.14 -13.16 15.92
C ASN A 20 0.46 -14.57 15.67
N GLY A 21 1.79 -14.68 15.68
CA GLY A 21 2.51 -15.94 15.43
C GLY A 21 2.55 -16.36 13.96
N VAL A 22 2.17 -15.48 13.03
CA VAL A 22 2.25 -15.71 11.59
C VAL A 22 3.30 -14.79 10.97
N PRO A 23 4.34 -15.33 10.32
CA PRO A 23 5.32 -14.53 9.59
C PRO A 23 4.63 -13.72 8.49
N THR A 24 4.80 -12.40 8.55
CA THR A 24 4.17 -11.44 7.66
C THR A 24 5.25 -10.60 6.98
N ASP A 25 5.29 -10.67 5.65
CA ASP A 25 6.14 -9.83 4.82
C ASP A 25 5.39 -8.55 4.45
N ILE A 26 6.04 -7.41 4.67
CA ILE A 26 5.49 -6.08 4.39
C ILE A 26 6.47 -5.32 3.51
N ALA A 27 5.99 -4.72 2.42
CA ALA A 27 6.80 -3.86 1.57
C ALA A 27 6.04 -2.62 1.12
N VAL A 28 6.75 -1.50 1.02
CA VAL A 28 6.23 -0.23 0.54
C VAL A 28 7.17 0.31 -0.53
N SER A 29 6.61 0.72 -1.66
CA SER A 29 7.33 1.39 -2.74
C SER A 29 6.54 2.59 -3.21
N ILE A 30 7.19 3.74 -3.35
CA ILE A 30 6.56 4.94 -3.88
C ILE A 30 7.04 5.12 -5.33
N PHE A 31 6.14 4.94 -6.27
CA PHE A 31 6.39 5.19 -7.70
C PHE A 31 5.95 6.61 -8.06
N ALA A 32 6.28 7.06 -9.26
CA ALA A 32 5.86 8.36 -9.76
C ALA A 32 4.34 8.48 -9.91
N ASP A 33 3.64 7.38 -10.19
CA ASP A 33 2.20 7.37 -10.48
C ASP A 33 1.34 6.70 -9.39
N ARG A 34 1.96 6.04 -8.40
CA ARG A 34 1.24 5.30 -7.34
C ARG A 34 2.14 4.94 -6.16
N VAL A 35 1.53 4.60 -5.05
CA VAL A 35 2.18 3.89 -3.94
C VAL A 35 1.78 2.42 -4.01
N PHE A 36 2.77 1.54 -3.96
CA PHE A 36 2.54 0.11 -3.85
C PHE A 36 2.79 -0.35 -2.41
N VAL A 37 1.81 -1.07 -1.85
CA VAL A 37 1.88 -1.66 -0.52
C VAL A 37 1.65 -3.16 -0.67
N ALA A 38 2.58 -3.99 -0.21
CA ALA A 38 2.39 -5.44 -0.15
C ALA A 38 2.40 -5.89 1.31
N VAL A 39 1.39 -6.68 1.68
CA VAL A 39 1.25 -7.28 3.02
C VAL A 39 0.83 -8.73 2.82
N THR A 40 1.71 -9.68 3.13
CA THR A 40 1.41 -11.10 2.89
C THR A 40 1.92 -12.03 3.99
N GLN A 41 1.06 -12.99 4.33
CA GLN A 41 1.30 -14.17 5.17
C GLN A 41 1.18 -15.46 4.34
N LEU A 42 0.90 -15.33 3.04
CA LEU A 42 0.69 -16.46 2.12
C LEU A 42 1.94 -16.81 1.31
N GLY A 43 2.96 -15.93 1.30
CA GLY A 43 4.09 -16.02 0.37
C GLY A 43 3.72 -15.67 -1.08
N THR A 44 2.49 -15.22 -1.32
CA THR A 44 1.98 -14.72 -2.61
C THR A 44 1.26 -13.38 -2.40
N PHE A 45 0.98 -12.62 -3.46
CA PHE A 45 0.33 -11.30 -3.34
C PHE A 45 -1.12 -11.34 -2.83
N GLY A 46 -1.78 -12.50 -2.83
CA GLY A 46 -3.18 -12.60 -2.42
C GLY A 46 -4.11 -11.81 -3.33
N THR A 47 -4.81 -10.81 -2.78
CA THR A 47 -5.74 -9.95 -3.53
C THR A 47 -5.10 -8.60 -3.82
N LEU A 48 -5.16 -8.16 -5.07
CA LEU A 48 -4.67 -6.87 -5.53
C LEU A 48 -5.84 -5.87 -5.59
N VAL A 49 -5.75 -4.82 -4.80
CA VAL A 49 -6.77 -3.78 -4.67
C VAL A 49 -6.16 -2.43 -5.00
N GLU A 50 -6.76 -1.72 -5.95
CA GLU A 50 -6.38 -0.37 -6.31
C GLU A 50 -7.36 0.61 -5.67
N ALA A 51 -6.86 1.65 -5.00
CA ALA A 51 -7.67 2.69 -4.40
C ALA A 51 -7.15 4.05 -4.85
N HIS A 52 -8.04 4.90 -5.33
CA HIS A 52 -7.71 6.26 -5.75
C HIS A 52 -8.74 7.24 -5.19
N GLN A 53 -8.31 8.48 -4.96
CA GLN A 53 -9.23 9.54 -4.58
C GLN A 53 -9.92 10.06 -5.83
N LYS A 54 -11.25 10.02 -5.85
CA LYS A 54 -12.02 10.66 -6.91
C LYS A 54 -12.07 12.16 -6.65
N ASP A 55 -11.77 12.96 -7.68
CA ASP A 55 -11.96 14.41 -7.61
C ASP A 55 -13.43 14.72 -7.32
N SER A 56 -13.69 15.21 -6.11
CA SER A 56 -15.02 15.64 -5.71
C SER A 56 -15.01 17.16 -5.52
N ILE A 57 -15.94 17.83 -6.20
CA ILE A 57 -16.18 19.28 -6.09
C ILE A 57 -16.47 19.69 -4.63
N SER A 58 -16.91 18.72 -3.81
CA SER A 58 -17.27 18.93 -2.41
C SER A 58 -16.09 18.95 -1.43
N GLY A 59 -14.85 18.66 -1.88
CA GLY A 59 -13.68 18.54 -1.01
C GLY A 59 -13.71 17.35 -0.04
N LYS A 60 -14.75 16.49 -0.13
CA LYS A 60 -14.89 15.31 0.73
C LYS A 60 -14.04 14.16 0.20
N PHE A 61 -13.46 13.39 1.12
CA PHE A 61 -12.76 12.14 0.80
C PHE A 61 -13.75 11.11 0.23
N GLN A 62 -13.61 10.83 -1.06
CA GLN A 62 -14.39 9.83 -1.79
C GLN A 62 -13.43 8.80 -2.39
N PRO A 63 -13.17 7.68 -1.69
CA PRO A 63 -12.32 6.62 -2.22
C PRO A 63 -13.06 5.85 -3.31
N ASP A 64 -12.39 5.65 -4.44
CA ASP A 64 -12.82 4.73 -5.50
C ASP A 64 -11.88 3.52 -5.51
N ILE A 65 -12.44 2.33 -5.25
CA ILE A 65 -11.69 1.13 -4.89
C ILE A 65 -12.05 -0.01 -5.84
N HIS A 66 -11.07 -0.49 -6.59
CA HIS A 66 -11.21 -1.53 -7.60
C HIS A 66 -10.36 -2.75 -7.26
N ILE A 67 -10.98 -3.92 -7.20
CA ILE A 67 -10.26 -5.18 -7.03
C ILE A 67 -9.77 -5.66 -8.40
N ARG A 68 -8.45 -5.63 -8.60
CA ARG A 68 -7.79 -5.97 -9.87
C ARG A 68 -7.55 -7.47 -10.00
N LEU A 69 -7.21 -8.15 -8.91
CA LEU A 69 -6.94 -9.59 -8.90
C LEU A 69 -7.34 -10.20 -7.55
N GLY A 70 -7.79 -11.46 -7.54
CA GLY A 70 -8.10 -12.20 -6.32
C GLY A 70 -9.57 -12.10 -5.91
N ARG A 71 -9.83 -12.11 -4.61
CA ARG A 71 -11.18 -12.22 -4.04
C ARG A 71 -11.94 -10.91 -4.15
N ARG A 72 -13.18 -10.95 -4.63
CA ARG A 72 -14.06 -9.77 -4.76
C ARG A 72 -15.17 -9.72 -3.71
N ASP A 73 -15.32 -10.79 -2.96
CA ASP A 73 -16.39 -11.05 -2.01
C ASP A 73 -16.06 -10.63 -0.57
N ASP A 74 -14.87 -10.07 -0.32
CA ASP A 74 -14.39 -9.74 1.02
C ASP A 74 -14.41 -8.21 1.26
N PRO A 75 -15.41 -7.68 2.01
CA PRO A 75 -15.52 -6.25 2.27
C PRO A 75 -14.39 -5.69 3.14
N LEU A 76 -13.68 -6.52 3.91
CA LEU A 76 -12.55 -6.06 4.73
C LEU A 76 -11.39 -5.57 3.86
N LEU A 77 -11.20 -6.17 2.68
CA LEU A 77 -10.17 -5.74 1.74
C LEU A 77 -10.43 -4.31 1.23
N LEU A 78 -11.69 -3.92 1.09
CA LEU A 78 -12.08 -2.55 0.73
C LEU A 78 -11.77 -1.57 1.87
N VAL A 79 -11.99 -1.98 3.13
CA VAL A 79 -11.64 -1.17 4.31
C VAL A 79 -10.13 -0.96 4.37
N TYR A 80 -9.33 -2.00 4.18
CA TYR A 80 -7.87 -1.88 4.21
C TYR A 80 -7.35 -0.97 3.10
N ALA A 81 -7.85 -1.13 1.87
CA ALA A 81 -7.47 -0.27 0.76
C ALA A 81 -7.86 1.20 0.99
N ARG A 82 -9.05 1.46 1.57
CA ARG A 82 -9.47 2.81 1.97
C ARG A 82 -8.52 3.43 2.99
N GLN A 83 -8.18 2.67 4.03
CA GLN A 83 -7.28 3.14 5.09
C GLN A 83 -5.88 3.43 4.55
N PHE A 84 -5.34 2.57 3.68
CA PHE A 84 -4.08 2.84 3.02
C PHE A 84 -4.13 4.08 2.14
N LEU A 85 -5.20 4.26 1.37
CA LEU A 85 -5.39 5.46 0.55
C LEU A 85 -5.40 6.72 1.41
N GLU A 86 -6.21 6.73 2.47
CA GLU A 86 -6.36 7.88 3.35
C GLU A 86 -5.04 8.28 4.05
N HIS A 87 -4.23 7.29 4.47
CA HIS A 87 -3.02 7.55 5.25
C HIS A 87 -1.74 7.69 4.44
N PHE A 88 -1.66 7.06 3.27
CA PHE A 88 -0.41 6.95 2.50
C PHE A 88 -0.54 7.43 1.05
N GLY A 89 -1.75 7.44 0.48
CA GLY A 89 -1.99 7.94 -0.87
C GLY A 89 -2.35 9.42 -0.89
N VAL A 90 -3.45 9.79 -0.23
CA VAL A 90 -3.99 11.16 -0.17
C VAL A 90 -2.95 12.20 0.27
N PRO A 91 -2.11 11.97 1.30
CA PRO A 91 -1.15 12.97 1.74
C PRO A 91 -0.10 13.36 0.69
N ILE A 92 0.17 12.48 -0.28
CA ILE A 92 1.09 12.74 -1.39
C ILE A 92 0.39 12.80 -2.75
N GLY A 93 -0.95 12.79 -2.77
CA GLY A 93 -1.75 12.88 -4.00
C GLY A 93 -1.61 11.68 -4.95
N LEU A 94 -1.19 10.51 -4.46
CA LEU A 94 -1.00 9.32 -5.28
C LEU A 94 -2.04 8.24 -4.97
N PRO A 95 -2.49 7.45 -5.97
CA PRO A 95 -3.30 6.27 -5.74
C PRO A 95 -2.49 5.17 -5.04
N ILE A 96 -3.19 4.25 -4.38
CA ILE A 96 -2.63 3.06 -3.75
C ILE A 96 -2.91 1.84 -4.62
N LEU A 97 -1.90 1.01 -4.82
CA LEU A 97 -2.06 -0.38 -5.23
C LEU A 97 -1.61 -1.28 -4.08
N ALA A 98 -2.56 -1.97 -3.45
CA ALA A 98 -2.33 -2.83 -2.30
C ALA A 98 -2.41 -4.31 -2.69
N ALA A 99 -1.38 -5.08 -2.37
CA ALA A 99 -1.39 -6.54 -2.41
C ALA A 99 -1.61 -7.09 -1.00
N ILE A 100 -2.76 -7.73 -0.77
CA ILE A 100 -3.20 -8.18 0.55
C ILE A 100 -3.36 -9.70 0.54
N GLY A 101 -2.45 -10.38 1.23
CA GLY A 101 -2.42 -11.82 1.42
C GLY A 101 -2.42 -12.19 2.90
N LEU A 102 -3.39 -11.72 3.68
CA LEU A 102 -3.48 -12.03 5.11
C LEU A 102 -4.30 -13.31 5.38
N LYS A 103 -3.81 -14.17 6.27
CA LYS A 103 -4.56 -15.33 6.79
C LYS A 103 -5.43 -14.88 7.96
N ASP A 104 -4.82 -14.22 8.94
CA ASP A 104 -5.53 -13.56 10.02
C ASP A 104 -5.95 -12.15 9.61
N ARG A 105 -7.25 -11.86 9.70
CA ARG A 105 -7.86 -10.55 9.36
C ARG A 105 -8.44 -9.85 10.59
N SER A 106 -7.97 -10.20 11.79
CA SER A 106 -8.34 -9.52 13.02
C SER A 106 -7.97 -8.03 12.97
N SER A 107 -8.70 -7.21 13.74
CA SER A 107 -8.40 -5.78 13.87
C SER A 107 -6.99 -5.54 14.41
N GLY A 108 -6.55 -6.36 15.37
CA GLY A 108 -5.19 -6.28 15.92
C GLY A 108 -4.10 -6.53 14.88
N THR A 109 -4.29 -7.50 13.98
CA THR A 109 -3.38 -7.71 12.85
C THR A 109 -3.34 -6.49 11.93
N PHE A 110 -4.50 -5.90 11.64
CA PHE A 110 -4.57 -4.72 10.79
C PHE A 110 -3.88 -3.50 11.42
N GLU A 111 -4.03 -3.28 12.73
CA GLU A 111 -3.34 -2.19 13.45
C GLU A 111 -1.82 -2.31 13.35
N VAL A 112 -1.27 -3.51 13.56
CA VAL A 112 0.18 -3.77 13.44
C VAL A 112 0.66 -3.55 12.00
N VAL A 113 -0.13 -3.99 11.02
CA VAL A 113 0.15 -3.74 9.60
C VAL A 113 0.18 -2.24 9.30
N MET A 114 -0.81 -1.48 9.76
CA MET A 114 -0.86 -0.03 9.54
C MET A 114 0.37 0.69 10.13
N GLN A 115 0.79 0.33 11.34
CA GLN A 115 2.00 0.89 11.95
C GLN A 115 3.26 0.54 11.14
N SER A 116 3.39 -0.73 10.73
CA SER A 116 4.56 -1.18 9.97
C SER A 116 4.63 -0.53 8.58
N VAL A 117 3.49 -0.38 7.90
CA VAL A 117 3.43 0.34 6.62
C VAL A 117 3.77 1.81 6.81
N LYS A 118 3.32 2.46 7.89
CA LYS A 118 3.66 3.85 8.20
C LYS A 118 5.16 4.06 8.39
N GLU A 119 5.82 3.18 9.14
CA GLU A 119 7.28 3.20 9.32
C GLU A 119 8.01 3.08 7.98
N LEU A 120 7.65 2.07 7.18
CA LEU A 120 8.28 1.82 5.88
C LEU A 120 8.02 2.94 4.86
N PHE A 121 6.81 3.50 4.88
CA PHE A 121 6.43 4.62 4.04
C PHE A 121 7.24 5.89 4.38
N GLY A 122 7.40 6.22 5.66
CA GLY A 122 8.25 7.34 6.08
C GLY A 122 9.72 7.16 5.68
N GLN A 123 10.24 5.93 5.75
CA GLN A 123 11.58 5.59 5.27
C GLN A 123 11.70 5.70 3.75
N ALA A 124 10.67 5.30 3.00
CA ALA A 124 10.64 5.38 1.54
C ALA A 124 10.60 6.83 1.06
N GLN A 125 9.79 7.69 1.70
CA GLN A 125 9.72 9.12 1.40
C GLN A 125 11.05 9.84 1.68
N SER A 126 11.66 9.54 2.83
CA SER A 126 12.93 10.17 3.23
C SER A 126 14.08 9.82 2.29
N ALA A 127 14.07 8.59 1.73
CA ALA A 127 15.04 8.16 0.73
C ALA A 127 14.86 8.85 -0.63
N GLN A 128 13.64 9.29 -0.97
CA GLN A 128 13.35 10.03 -2.19
C GLN A 128 13.66 11.53 -2.07
N ALA A 129 13.46 12.13 -0.89
CA ALA A 129 13.70 13.56 -0.67
C ALA A 129 15.19 13.95 -0.58
N GLN A 130 16.10 12.98 -0.48
CA GLN A 130 17.56 13.18 -0.41
C GLN A 130 18.24 13.12 -1.80
N GLN A 131 17.47 13.15 -2.89
CA GLN A 131 17.94 13.19 -4.27
C GLN A 131 17.52 14.49 -4.95
#